data_AF-A0A7S4MPW4-F1
#
_entry.id   AF-A0A7S4MPW4-F1
#
_cell.length_a   1.000
_cell.length_b   1.000
_cell.length_c   1.000
_cell.angle_alpha   90.00
_cell.angle_beta   90.00
_cell.angle_gamma   90.00
#
_symmetry.space_group_name_H-M   'P 1'
#
loop_
_entity.id
_entity.type
_entity.pdbx_description
1 polymer ?
#
loop_
_entity_poly.entity_id
_entity_poly.type
_entity_poly.pdbx_seq_one_letter_code
_entity_poly.pdbx_strand_id
1 'polypeptide(L)'
;VDVNFKNYRGKNGFHFACEKGHTEIINLFLAREDLDVNSKDCNDTTGFHYACGNGHTEIVNLLLARDNVEVNSTDKYGKTSLHRACGNGYTEVIKLLLARDDVDVNSEDKEGKTGLHLACEHLYDTSPLVVADIGALICTHRNMQPSELMKYVPESCPGAGIIEEIQISLSRKQQKSARK
;
A
#
# COMPACT_ATOMS: atom_id res chain seq x y z
N VAL A 1 -5.44 2.16 -31.95
CA VAL A 1 -5.54 1.04 -30.99
C VAL A 1 -6.15 1.60 -29.73
N ASP A 2 -7.27 1.01 -29.27
CA ASP A 2 -7.87 1.32 -27.99
C ASP A 2 -7.00 0.72 -26.87
N VAL A 3 -6.36 1.59 -26.08
CA VAL A 3 -5.47 1.17 -24.99
C VAL A 3 -6.22 0.68 -23.75
N ASN A 4 -7.51 0.99 -23.66
CA ASN A 4 -8.36 0.58 -22.56
C ASN A 4 -9.09 -0.74 -22.83
N PHE A 5 -8.85 -1.37 -23.99
CA PHE A 5 -9.46 -2.65 -24.35
C PHE A 5 -9.25 -3.69 -23.24
N LYS A 6 -10.36 -4.26 -22.76
CA LYS A 6 -10.38 -5.22 -21.64
C LYS A 6 -10.56 -6.64 -22.15
N ASN A 7 -9.88 -7.59 -21.53
CA ASN A 7 -10.13 -9.01 -21.71
C ASN A 7 -11.34 -9.49 -20.88
N TYR A 8 -11.64 -10.79 -20.91
CA TYR A 8 -12.76 -11.40 -20.17
C TYR A 8 -12.69 -11.27 -18.64
N ARG A 9 -11.52 -10.91 -18.08
CA ARG A 9 -11.33 -10.62 -16.65
C ARG A 9 -11.43 -9.12 -16.34
N GLY A 10 -11.79 -8.29 -17.32
CA GLY A 10 -11.80 -6.83 -17.18
C GLY A 10 -10.42 -6.18 -17.19
N LYS A 11 -9.33 -6.94 -17.42
CA LYS A 11 -7.96 -6.40 -17.45
C LYS A 11 -7.63 -5.85 -18.83
N ASN A 12 -7.11 -4.62 -18.87
CA ASN A 12 -6.47 -4.04 -20.04
C ASN A 12 -4.93 -4.20 -19.98
N GLY A 13 -4.22 -3.76 -21.03
CA GLY A 13 -2.76 -3.84 -21.10
C GLY A 13 -2.05 -3.11 -19.94
N PHE A 14 -2.62 -2.01 -19.47
CA PHE A 14 -2.08 -1.23 -18.35
C PHE A 14 -2.09 -2.01 -17.02
N HIS A 15 -3.14 -2.80 -16.74
CA HIS A 15 -3.17 -3.69 -15.57
C HIS A 15 -2.01 -4.68 -15.60
N PHE A 16 -1.76 -5.31 -16.75
CA PHE A 16 -0.68 -6.28 -16.89
C PHE A 16 0.69 -5.64 -16.74
N ALA A 17 0.90 -4.45 -17.31
CA ALA A 17 2.15 -3.71 -17.14
C ALA A 17 2.39 -3.35 -15.66
N CYS A 18 1.35 -2.93 -14.93
CA CYS A 18 1.44 -2.67 -13.50
C CYS A 18 1.71 -3.94 -12.69
N GLU A 19 1.05 -5.06 -13.02
CA GLU A 19 1.22 -6.34 -12.33
C GLU A 19 2.64 -6.90 -12.53
N LYS A 20 3.19 -6.79 -13.73
CA LYS A 20 4.49 -7.37 -14.10
C LYS A 20 5.68 -6.46 -13.86
N GLY A 21 5.48 -5.21 -13.46
CA GLY A 21 6.58 -4.30 -13.17
C GLY A 21 7.25 -3.72 -14.42
N HIS A 22 6.52 -3.57 -15.53
CA HIS A 22 7.09 -3.08 -16.79
C HIS A 22 7.10 -1.56 -16.88
N THR A 23 8.03 -0.90 -16.17
CA THR A 23 8.13 0.57 -16.08
C THR A 23 8.12 1.27 -17.44
N GLU A 24 8.89 0.79 -18.42
CA GLU A 24 8.95 1.40 -19.76
C GLU A 24 7.58 1.39 -20.46
N ILE A 25 6.85 0.28 -20.34
CA ILE A 25 5.50 0.15 -20.89
C ILE A 25 4.51 1.07 -20.16
N ILE A 26 4.66 1.24 -18.85
CA ILE A 26 3.88 2.20 -18.08
C ILE A 26 4.10 3.62 -18.60
N ASN A 27 5.35 4.04 -18.86
CA ASN A 27 5.61 5.36 -19.42
C ASN A 27 4.94 5.56 -20.79
N LEU A 28 4.93 4.54 -21.65
CA LEU A 28 4.22 4.59 -22.94
C LEU A 28 2.70 4.71 -22.77
N PHE A 29 2.11 4.02 -21.78
CA PHE A 29 0.70 4.18 -21.46
C PHE A 29 0.40 5.59 -20.91
N LEU A 30 1.20 6.06 -19.96
CA LEU A 30 1.00 7.35 -19.28
C LEU A 30 1.20 8.57 -20.20
N ALA A 31 1.91 8.40 -21.32
CA ALA A 31 2.04 9.40 -22.38
C ALA A 31 0.78 9.56 -23.23
N ARG A 32 -0.23 8.69 -23.07
CA ARG A 32 -1.49 8.75 -23.81
C ARG A 32 -2.56 9.47 -23.02
N GLU A 33 -3.22 10.42 -23.69
CA GLU A 33 -4.33 11.19 -23.11
C GLU A 33 -5.61 10.35 -22.95
N ASP A 34 -5.80 9.33 -23.79
CA ASP A 34 -6.99 8.47 -23.77
C ASP A 34 -6.91 7.32 -22.76
N LEU A 35 -5.85 7.21 -21.97
CA LEU A 35 -5.71 6.17 -20.96
C LEU A 35 -6.62 6.43 -19.76
N ASP A 36 -7.46 5.44 -19.42
CA ASP A 36 -8.11 5.38 -18.12
C ASP A 36 -7.20 4.68 -17.09
N VAL A 37 -6.42 5.50 -16.35
CA VAL A 37 -5.47 5.04 -15.33
C VAL A 37 -6.16 4.34 -14.13
N ASN A 38 -7.41 4.69 -13.86
CA ASN A 38 -8.21 4.14 -12.76
C ASN A 38 -9.14 3.02 -13.22
N SER A 39 -8.99 2.57 -14.48
CA SER A 39 -9.77 1.45 -15.00
C SER A 39 -9.72 0.27 -14.05
N LYS A 40 -10.90 -0.28 -13.77
CA LYS A 40 -11.10 -1.44 -12.88
C LYS A 40 -11.28 -2.74 -13.66
N ASP A 41 -10.69 -3.83 -13.14
CA ASP A 41 -10.95 -5.19 -13.60
C ASP A 41 -12.22 -5.78 -12.96
N CYS A 42 -12.54 -7.07 -13.20
CA CYS A 42 -13.75 -7.70 -12.67
C CYS A 42 -13.82 -7.79 -11.13
N ASN A 43 -12.71 -7.52 -10.44
CA ASN A 43 -12.60 -7.50 -8.99
C ASN A 43 -12.45 -6.07 -8.47
N ASP A 44 -12.83 -5.07 -9.26
CA ASP A 44 -12.63 -3.65 -8.96
C ASP A 44 -11.16 -3.27 -8.71
N THR A 45 -10.21 -4.11 -9.16
CA THR A 45 -8.78 -3.90 -8.94
C THR A 45 -8.23 -3.04 -10.08
N THR A 46 -7.53 -1.95 -9.73
CA THR A 46 -6.88 -1.04 -10.68
C THR A 46 -5.42 -1.44 -10.92
N GLY A 47 -4.78 -0.85 -11.94
CA GLY A 47 -3.33 -0.97 -12.12
C GLY A 47 -2.53 -0.56 -10.87
N PHE A 48 -2.97 0.51 -10.19
CA PHE A 48 -2.32 1.00 -8.97
C PHE A 48 -2.31 -0.04 -7.83
N HIS A 49 -3.42 -0.78 -7.66
CA HIS A 49 -3.48 -1.90 -6.70
C HIS A 49 -2.46 -3.00 -7.03
N TYR A 50 -2.30 -3.32 -8.31
CA TYR A 50 -1.32 -4.31 -8.75
C TYR A 50 0.11 -3.84 -8.52
N ALA A 51 0.42 -2.58 -8.84
CA ALA A 51 1.75 -2.02 -8.60
C ALA A 51 2.12 -2.02 -7.11
N CYS A 52 1.21 -1.56 -6.25
CA CYS A 52 1.43 -1.51 -4.80
C CYS A 52 1.51 -2.91 -4.18
N GLY A 53 0.60 -3.80 -4.56
CA GLY A 53 0.52 -5.16 -4.05
C GLY A 53 1.62 -6.10 -4.55
N ASN A 54 2.44 -5.70 -5.52
CA ASN A 54 3.62 -6.45 -5.97
C ASN A 54 4.96 -5.72 -5.67
N GLY A 55 4.92 -4.59 -4.96
CA GLY A 55 6.14 -3.90 -4.54
C GLY A 55 6.85 -3.10 -5.64
N HIS A 56 6.18 -2.79 -6.75
CA HIS A 56 6.76 -2.10 -7.90
C HIS A 56 6.94 -0.60 -7.63
N THR A 57 7.91 -0.27 -6.77
CA THR A 57 8.14 1.06 -6.17
C THR A 57 8.26 2.17 -7.23
N GLU A 58 8.96 1.93 -8.33
CA GLU A 58 9.11 2.91 -9.41
C GLU A 58 7.77 3.22 -10.10
N ILE A 59 6.96 2.20 -10.39
CA ILE A 59 5.63 2.37 -10.99
C ILE A 59 4.72 3.10 -10.00
N VAL A 60 4.75 2.76 -8.71
CA VAL A 60 3.99 3.47 -7.69
C VAL A 60 4.36 4.95 -7.69
N ASN A 61 5.65 5.28 -7.71
CA ASN A 61 6.11 6.67 -7.76
C ASN A 61 5.62 7.41 -9.02
N LEU A 62 5.70 6.77 -10.20
CA LEU A 62 5.19 7.34 -11.46
C LEU A 62 3.68 7.61 -11.41
N LEU A 63 2.91 6.71 -10.80
CA LEU A 63 1.46 6.86 -10.68
C LEU A 63 1.08 7.92 -9.64
N LEU A 64 1.79 7.98 -8.51
CA LEU A 64 1.56 8.99 -7.47
C LEU A 64 1.89 10.42 -7.91
N ALA A 65 2.77 10.58 -8.90
CA ALA A 65 3.08 11.87 -9.52
C ALA A 65 1.93 12.42 -10.39
N ARG A 66 0.84 11.66 -10.58
CA ARG A 66 -0.34 12.09 -11.33
C ARG A 66 -1.48 12.46 -10.39
N ASP A 67 -2.09 13.61 -10.65
CA ASP A 67 -3.20 14.11 -9.85
C ASP A 67 -4.49 13.30 -9.98
N ASN A 68 -4.65 12.57 -11.10
CA ASN A 68 -5.87 11.84 -11.40
C ASN A 68 -5.90 10.40 -10.88
N VAL A 69 -4.88 9.93 -10.16
CA VAL A 69 -4.85 8.55 -9.63
C VAL A 69 -5.65 8.45 -8.33
N GLU A 70 -6.62 7.53 -8.31
CA GLU A 70 -7.46 7.27 -7.14
C GLU A 70 -6.75 6.37 -6.11
N VAL A 71 -5.89 6.98 -5.28
CA VAL A 71 -5.03 6.26 -4.31
C VAL A 71 -5.81 5.46 -3.26
N ASN A 72 -7.01 5.93 -2.89
CA ASN A 72 -7.89 5.30 -1.90
C ASN A 72 -9.02 4.47 -2.52
N SER A 73 -9.02 4.24 -3.85
CA SER A 73 -10.01 3.32 -4.43
C SER A 73 -9.89 1.95 -3.76
N THR A 74 -11.03 1.30 -3.54
CA THR A 74 -11.10 -0.05 -3.00
C THR A 74 -11.41 -1.06 -4.10
N ASP A 75 -10.88 -2.27 -3.94
CA ASP A 75 -11.29 -3.42 -4.72
C ASP A 75 -12.62 -4.03 -4.21
N LYS A 76 -13.05 -5.15 -4.81
CA LYS A 76 -14.30 -5.84 -4.46
C LYS A 76 -14.31 -6.38 -3.03
N TYR A 77 -13.18 -6.46 -2.36
CA TYR A 77 -13.03 -6.89 -0.96
C TYR A 77 -12.93 -5.70 0.00
N GLY A 78 -13.03 -4.47 -0.50
CA GLY A 78 -12.82 -3.26 0.32
C GLY A 78 -11.34 -2.93 0.52
N LYS A 79 -10.41 -3.66 -0.11
CA LYS A 79 -8.97 -3.44 0.10
C LYS A 79 -8.49 -2.30 -0.78
N THR A 80 -7.81 -1.33 -0.16
CA THR A 80 -7.06 -0.27 -0.85
C THR A 80 -5.69 -0.77 -1.30
N SER A 81 -4.97 0.06 -2.05
CA SER A 81 -3.57 -0.23 -2.41
C SER A 81 -2.64 -0.31 -1.18
N LEU A 82 -2.93 0.46 -0.12
CA LEU A 82 -2.20 0.40 1.15
C LEU A 82 -2.40 -0.95 1.85
N HIS A 83 -3.62 -1.50 1.86
CA HIS A 83 -3.89 -2.84 2.42
C HIS A 83 -2.99 -3.91 1.80
N ARG A 84 -2.88 -3.90 0.46
CA ARG A 84 -2.06 -4.88 -0.28
C ARG A 84 -0.57 -4.68 -0.02
N ALA A 85 -0.10 -3.44 0.03
CA ALA A 85 1.31 -3.15 0.34
C ALA A 85 1.67 -3.58 1.77
N CYS A 86 0.81 -3.31 2.75
CA CYS A 86 1.01 -3.71 4.15
C CYS A 86 1.00 -5.24 4.33
N GLY A 87 -0.01 -5.93 3.78
CA GLY A 87 -0.12 -7.39 3.89
C GLY A 87 1.01 -8.17 3.20
N ASN A 88 1.72 -7.53 2.26
CA ASN A 88 2.88 -8.12 1.58
C ASN A 88 4.23 -7.56 2.05
N GLY A 89 4.24 -6.60 2.98
CA GLY A 89 5.46 -6.12 3.63
C GLY A 89 6.29 -5.13 2.80
N TYR A 90 5.71 -4.48 1.79
CA TYR A 90 6.43 -3.57 0.90
C TYR A 90 6.62 -2.18 1.51
N THR A 91 7.53 -2.07 2.49
CA THR A 91 7.76 -0.85 3.28
C THR A 91 8.13 0.38 2.45
N GLU A 92 8.84 0.25 1.33
CA GLU A 92 9.14 1.38 0.43
C GLU A 92 7.89 1.89 -0.30
N VAL A 93 7.02 1.00 -0.76
CA VAL A 93 5.71 1.38 -1.32
C VAL A 93 4.85 2.07 -0.26
N ILE A 94 4.84 1.54 0.96
CA ILE A 94 4.08 2.13 2.08
C ILE A 94 4.60 3.54 2.39
N LYS A 95 5.92 3.76 2.41
CA LYS A 95 6.50 5.10 2.57
C LYS A 95 6.04 6.06 1.48
N LEU A 96 6.02 5.63 0.22
CA LEU A 96 5.54 6.46 -0.89
C LEU A 96 4.06 6.82 -0.76
N LEU A 97 3.21 5.86 -0.38
CA LEU A 97 1.79 6.10 -0.14
C LEU A 97 1.60 7.10 1.01
N LEU A 98 2.28 6.88 2.14
CA LEU A 98 2.16 7.71 3.34
C LEU A 98 2.88 9.07 3.22
N ALA A 99 3.57 9.34 2.12
CA ALA A 99 4.06 10.67 1.80
C ALA A 99 2.93 11.60 1.31
N ARG A 100 1.75 11.04 0.99
CA ARG A 100 0.57 11.83 0.66
C ARG A 100 -0.37 11.93 1.85
N ASP A 101 -0.81 13.15 2.15
CA ASP A 101 -1.70 13.44 3.27
C ASP A 101 -3.14 12.91 3.07
N ASP A 102 -3.52 12.59 1.83
CA ASP A 102 -4.86 12.11 1.49
C ASP A 102 -5.05 10.60 1.68
N VAL A 103 -4.00 9.83 2.01
CA VAL A 103 -4.10 8.38 2.19
C VAL A 103 -4.78 8.01 3.51
N ASP A 104 -5.84 7.20 3.43
CA ASP A 104 -6.53 6.73 4.63
C ASP A 104 -5.94 5.43 5.18
N VAL A 105 -5.08 5.57 6.19
CA VAL A 105 -4.42 4.43 6.87
C VAL A 105 -5.36 3.60 7.74
N ASN A 106 -6.51 4.16 8.11
CA ASN A 106 -7.50 3.51 8.97
C ASN A 106 -8.70 2.97 8.18
N SER A 107 -8.65 3.02 6.84
CA SER A 107 -9.65 2.38 6.01
C SER A 107 -9.72 0.90 6.37
N GLU A 108 -10.93 0.40 6.56
CA GLU A 108 -11.22 -1.00 6.84
C GLU A 108 -11.72 -1.68 5.58
N ASP A 109 -11.22 -2.89 5.32
CA ASP A 109 -11.77 -3.76 4.29
C ASP A 109 -13.12 -4.36 4.73
N LYS A 110 -13.72 -5.22 3.89
CA LYS A 110 -15.02 -5.84 4.18
C LYS A 110 -15.01 -6.77 5.40
N GLU A 111 -13.84 -7.17 5.90
CA GLU A 111 -13.68 -7.96 7.11
C GLU A 111 -13.39 -7.08 8.35
N GLY A 112 -13.40 -5.74 8.21
CA GLY A 112 -13.04 -4.82 9.28
C GLY A 112 -11.53 -4.69 9.48
N LYS A 113 -10.71 -5.16 8.53
CA LYS A 113 -9.25 -5.18 8.68
C LYS A 113 -8.63 -3.97 8.03
N THR A 114 -7.76 -3.28 8.75
CA THR A 114 -6.88 -2.23 8.21
C THR A 114 -5.62 -2.82 7.59
N GLY A 115 -4.80 -1.99 6.93
CA GLY A 115 -3.50 -2.43 6.42
C GLY A 115 -2.59 -3.04 7.50
N LEU A 116 -2.59 -2.51 8.73
CA LEU A 116 -1.80 -3.06 9.83
C LEU A 116 -2.30 -4.45 10.26
N HIS A 117 -3.62 -4.67 10.29
CA HIS A 117 -4.19 -5.99 10.57
C HIS A 117 -3.67 -7.04 9.58
N LEU A 118 -3.67 -6.72 8.27
CA LEU A 118 -3.17 -7.63 7.25
C LEU A 118 -1.66 -7.89 7.36
N ALA A 119 -0.86 -6.88 7.73
CA ALA A 119 0.56 -7.07 7.98
C ALA A 119 0.79 -8.04 9.15
N CYS A 120 0.04 -7.87 10.25
CA CYS A 120 0.06 -8.77 11.39
C CYS A 120 -0.34 -10.20 11.01
N GLU A 121 -1.42 -10.38 10.24
CA GLU A 121 -1.90 -11.72 9.86
C GLU A 121 -0.94 -12.46 8.92
N HIS A 122 -0.29 -11.76 7.99
CA HIS A 122 0.49 -12.40 6.92
C HIS A 122 1.99 -12.48 7.23
N LEU A 123 2.53 -11.51 7.99
CA LEU A 123 3.97 -11.31 8.13
C LEU A 123 4.47 -11.55 9.55
N TYR A 124 3.60 -11.57 10.56
CA TYR A 124 4.06 -11.63 11.95
C TYR A 124 4.90 -12.88 12.23
N ASP A 125 4.47 -14.05 11.77
CA ASP A 125 5.22 -15.29 11.96
C ASP A 125 6.54 -15.34 11.17
N THR A 126 6.64 -14.53 10.11
CA THR A 126 7.79 -14.58 9.18
C THR A 126 8.81 -13.49 9.48
N SER A 127 8.36 -12.29 9.85
CA SER A 127 9.17 -11.09 10.02
C SER A 127 8.45 -10.02 10.88
N PRO A 128 8.44 -10.18 12.22
CA PRO A 128 7.87 -9.20 13.16
C PRO A 128 8.42 -7.77 12.96
N LEU A 129 9.71 -7.67 12.63
CA LEU A 129 10.39 -6.39 12.36
C LEU A 129 9.74 -5.61 11.21
N VAL A 130 9.24 -6.28 10.17
CA VAL A 130 8.56 -5.61 9.06
C VAL A 130 7.22 -5.06 9.52
N VAL A 131 6.46 -5.81 10.32
CA VAL A 131 5.21 -5.35 10.92
C VAL A 131 5.48 -4.13 11.82
N ALA A 132 6.56 -4.17 12.60
CA ALA A 132 6.96 -3.06 13.44
C ALA A 132 7.35 -1.81 12.63
N ASP A 133 8.04 -1.98 11.51
CA ASP A 133 8.38 -0.89 10.61
C ASP A 133 7.14 -0.27 9.95
N ILE A 134 6.14 -1.08 9.59
CA ILE A 134 4.85 -0.63 9.05
C ILE A 134 4.09 0.16 10.12
N GLY A 135 3.97 -0.38 11.34
CA GLY A 135 3.35 0.31 12.46
C GLY A 135 4.02 1.66 12.74
N ALA A 136 5.36 1.68 12.75
CA ALA A 136 6.12 2.92 12.90
C ALA A 136 5.83 3.93 11.78
N LEU A 137 5.70 3.49 10.53
CA LEU A 137 5.35 4.37 9.40
C LEU A 137 3.93 4.98 9.56
N ILE A 138 2.95 4.16 9.95
CA ILE A 138 1.57 4.60 10.20
C ILE A 138 1.53 5.63 11.34
N CYS A 139 2.24 5.35 12.45
CA CYS A 139 2.39 6.29 13.56
C CYS A 139 2.93 7.65 13.10
N THR A 140 4.00 7.65 12.31
CA THR A 140 4.62 8.91 11.84
C THR A 140 3.71 9.70 10.91
N HIS A 141 2.93 9.04 10.05
CA HIS A 141 2.05 9.71 9.09
C HIS A 141 0.93 10.50 9.79
N ARG A 142 0.32 9.94 10.84
CA ARG A 142 -0.80 10.60 11.56
C ARG A 142 -0.41 11.32 12.85
N ASN A 143 0.89 11.42 13.15
CA ASN A 143 1.38 11.86 14.45
C ASN A 143 0.70 11.09 15.61
N MET A 144 0.46 9.80 15.38
CA MET A 144 -0.27 8.89 16.27
C MET A 144 0.71 8.24 17.24
N GLN A 145 0.33 8.16 18.51
CA GLN A 145 1.14 7.46 19.51
C GLN A 145 1.06 5.95 19.31
N PRO A 146 2.15 5.18 19.54
CA PRO A 146 2.12 3.72 19.41
C PRO A 146 1.02 3.06 20.23
N SER A 147 0.68 3.59 21.41
CA SER A 147 -0.42 3.08 22.23
C SER A 147 -1.79 3.11 21.54
N GLU A 148 -2.01 4.06 20.63
CA GLU A 148 -3.26 4.18 19.87
C GLU A 148 -3.37 3.12 18.77
N LEU A 149 -2.25 2.52 18.34
CA LEU A 149 -2.26 1.39 17.41
C LEU A 149 -2.82 0.11 18.02
N MET A 150 -2.95 0.02 19.34
CA MET A 150 -3.43 -1.19 20.02
C MET A 150 -4.82 -1.64 19.51
N LYS A 151 -5.69 -0.70 19.11
CA LYS A 151 -7.00 -1.02 18.53
C LYS A 151 -6.95 -1.51 17.08
N TYR A 152 -5.79 -1.40 16.43
CA TYR A 152 -5.55 -1.80 15.04
C TYR A 152 -4.62 -3.01 14.94
N VAL A 153 -4.30 -3.65 16.07
CA VAL A 153 -3.53 -4.88 16.15
C VAL A 153 -4.52 -6.03 16.39
N PRO A 154 -4.54 -7.08 15.55
CA PRO A 154 -5.40 -8.24 15.75
C PRO A 154 -5.14 -8.90 17.11
N GLU A 155 -6.17 -9.44 17.75
CA GLU A 155 -6.03 -10.24 18.99
C GLU A 155 -5.14 -11.48 18.81
N SER A 156 -5.04 -11.99 17.57
CA SER A 156 -4.16 -13.10 17.21
C SER A 156 -2.67 -12.74 17.24
N CYS A 157 -2.34 -11.45 17.20
CA CYS A 157 -0.97 -10.95 17.38
C CYS A 157 -0.69 -10.76 18.88
N PRO A 158 0.52 -11.09 19.36
CA PRO A 158 1.00 -10.67 20.68
C PRO A 158 1.04 -9.14 20.77
N GLY A 159 -0.10 -8.53 21.10
CA GLY A 159 -0.29 -7.09 21.05
C GLY A 159 0.75 -6.31 21.85
N ALA A 160 1.19 -6.85 22.99
CA ALA A 160 2.26 -6.24 23.78
C ALA A 160 3.62 -6.27 23.07
N GLY A 161 3.98 -7.40 22.45
CA GLY A 161 5.27 -7.57 21.77
C GLY A 161 5.41 -6.69 20.53
N ILE A 162 4.37 -6.61 19.70
CA ILE A 162 4.44 -5.80 18.48
C ILE A 162 4.51 -4.30 18.78
N ILE A 163 3.85 -3.82 19.84
CA ILE A 163 3.88 -2.41 20.23
C ILE A 163 5.27 -2.02 20.75
N GLU A 164 5.92 -2.88 21.54
CA GLU A 164 7.32 -2.69 21.95
C GLU A 164 8.26 -2.61 20.74
N GLU A 165 8.10 -3.51 19.76
CA GLU A 165 8.91 -3.49 18.54
C GLU A 165 8.68 -2.21 17.71
N ILE A 166 7.43 -1.75 17.60
CA ILE A 166 7.09 -0.47 16.93
C ILE A 166 7.79 0.70 17.63
N GLN A 167 7.76 0.76 18.97
CA GLN A 167 8.44 1.80 19.74
C GLN A 167 9.96 1.77 19.52
N ILE A 168 10.56 0.59 19.47
CA ILE A 168 11.97 0.40 19.16
C ILE A 168 12.28 0.89 17.73
N SER A 169 11.47 0.53 16.73
CA SER A 169 11.65 0.98 15.35
C SER A 169 11.55 2.51 15.23
N LEU A 170 10.56 3.14 15.88
CA LEU A 170 10.42 4.60 15.94
C LEU A 170 11.65 5.26 16.55
N SER A 171 12.14 4.74 17.67
CA SER A 171 13.34 5.26 18.35
C SER A 171 14.58 5.18 17.46
N ARG A 172 14.75 4.07 16.73
CA ARG A 172 15.86 3.90 15.75
C ARG A 172 15.78 4.92 14.61
N LYS A 173 14.57 5.23 14.11
CA LYS A 173 14.36 6.22 13.04
C LYS A 173 14.71 7.65 13.52
N GLN A 174 14.29 8.03 14.73
CA GLN A 174 14.62 9.34 15.31
C GLN A 174 16.13 9.54 15.49
N GLN A 175 16.85 8.52 15.98
CA GLN A 175 18.31 8.58 16.15
C GLN A 175 19.07 8.72 14.82
N LYS A 176 18.57 8.11 13.73
CA LYS A 176 19.17 8.27 12.39
C LYS A 176 18.94 9.67 11.83
N SER A 177 17.79 10.29 12.11
CA SER A 177 17.50 11.66 11.69
C SER A 177 18.36 12.69 12.40
N ALA A 178 18.69 12.48 13.68
CA ALA A 178 19.52 13.38 14.48
C ALA A 178 21.03 13.32 14.15
N ARG A 179 21.46 12.37 13.30
CA ARG A 179 22.86 12.18 12.88
C ARG A 179 23.15 12.70 11.47
N LYS A 180 22.16 13.27 10.78
CA LYS A 180 22.32 13.96 9.49
C LYS A 180 22.36 15.46 9.72
#